data_AF-A8U4M2-F1
#
_entry.id   AF-A8U4M2-F1
#
_cell.length_a   1.000
_cell.length_b   1.000
_cell.length_c   1.000
_cell.angle_alpha   90.00
_cell.angle_beta   90.00
_cell.angle_gamma   90.00
#
_symmetry.space_group_name_H-M   'P 1'
#
loop_
_entity.id
_entity.type
_entity.pdbx_description
1 polymer ?
#
loop_
_entity_poly.entity_id
_entity_poly.type
_entity_poly.pdbx_seq_one_letter_code
_entity_poly.pdbx_strand_id
1 'polypeptide(L)' 'MKWHPRGCGGQRRDPEQVKREGWREQGVLAVSLADDRLTWPERELIRQLGEKLYGDRSQAKEQRR' A
#
# COMPACT_ATOMS: atom_id res chain seq x y z
N MET A 1 28.14 1.98 22.27
CA MET A 1 27.50 0.76 21.73
C MET A 1 26.17 1.16 21.09
N LYS A 2 26.00 1.00 19.77
CA LYS A 2 24.76 1.34 19.06
C LYS A 2 23.97 0.07 18.76
N TRP A 3 22.90 -0.15 19.52
CA TRP A 3 22.00 -1.28 19.35
C TRP A 3 21.21 -1.13 18.04
N HIS A 4 21.31 -2.13 17.15
CA HIS A 4 20.46 -2.25 15.96
C HIS A 4 19.58 -3.49 16.16
N PRO A 5 18.25 -3.39 16.09
CA PRO A 5 17.39 -4.56 16.21
C PRO A 5 17.69 -5.56 15.07
N ARG A 6 18.00 -6.81 15.43
CA ARG A 6 18.17 -7.89 14.45
C ARG A 6 16.81 -8.27 13.90
N GLY A 7 16.57 -7.92 12.64
CA GLY A 7 15.31 -8.20 11.94
C GLY A 7 15.13 -7.47 10.61
N CYS A 8 15.89 -6.39 10.35
CA CYS A 8 15.81 -5.62 9.10
C CYS A 8 17.09 -5.75 8.26
N GLY A 9 17.59 -6.98 8.07
CA GLY A 9 18.87 -7.27 7.40
C GLY A 9 18.84 -8.44 6.42
N GLY A 10 17.66 -8.87 5.97
CA GLY A 10 17.57 -9.65 4.72
C GLY A 10 17.65 -8.70 3.54
N GLN A 11 18.21 -9.13 2.40
CA GLN A 11 18.15 -8.38 1.16
C GLN A 11 16.70 -7.91 0.97
N ARG A 12 16.43 -6.60 1.06
CA ARG A 12 15.09 -6.07 0.89
C ARG A 12 14.63 -6.58 -0.47
N ARG A 13 13.60 -7.44 -0.49
CA ARG A 13 12.97 -7.84 -1.74
C ARG A 13 12.57 -6.57 -2.46
N ASP A 14 12.83 -6.54 -3.76
CA ASP A 14 12.48 -5.38 -4.56
C ASP A 14 10.99 -5.06 -4.37
N PRO A 15 10.60 -3.79 -4.16
CA PRO A 15 9.21 -3.43 -3.92
C PRO A 15 8.26 -3.93 -5.00
N GLU A 16 8.69 -3.99 -6.26
CA GLU A 16 7.87 -4.52 -7.36
C GLU A 16 7.77 -6.03 -7.31
N GLN A 17 8.83 -6.72 -6.87
CA GLN A 17 8.77 -8.16 -6.61
C GLN A 17 7.75 -8.49 -5.52
N VAL A 18 7.75 -7.74 -4.41
CA VAL A 18 6.78 -7.94 -3.31
C VAL A 18 5.34 -7.72 -3.77
N LYS A 19 5.07 -6.67 -4.56
CA LYS A 19 3.72 -6.42 -5.11
C LYS A 19 3.29 -7.54 -6.06
N ARG A 20 4.20 -8.03 -6.89
CA ARG A 20 3.92 -9.11 -7.85
C ARG A 20 3.62 -10.43 -7.15
N GLU A 21 4.41 -10.81 -6.16
CA GLU A 21 4.20 -12.01 -5.34
C GLU A 21 2.89 -11.88 -4.54
N GLY A 22 2.66 -10.73 -3.89
CA GLY A 22 1.43 -10.45 -3.17
C GLY A 22 0.18 -10.59 -4.05
N TRP A 23 0.24 -10.12 -5.29
CA TRP A 23 -0.85 -10.27 -6.24
C TRP A 23 -1.06 -11.73 -6.66
N ARG A 24 0.01 -12.41 -7.07
CA ARG A 24 -0.07 -13.77 -7.64
C ARG A 24 -0.44 -14.83 -6.61
N GLU A 25 0.05 -14.71 -5.38
CA GLU A 25 -0.05 -15.76 -4.37
C GLU A 25 -1.14 -15.47 -3.33
N GLN A 26 -1.42 -14.20 -3.05
CA GLN A 26 -2.34 -13.80 -1.98
C GLN A 26 -3.53 -12.97 -2.48
N GLY A 27 -3.52 -12.55 -3.75
CA GLY A 27 -4.54 -11.65 -4.29
C GLY A 27 -4.50 -10.24 -3.70
N VAL A 28 -3.37 -9.84 -3.11
CA VAL A 28 -3.21 -8.55 -2.43
C VAL A 28 -2.33 -7.62 -3.27
N LEU A 29 -2.84 -6.42 -3.57
CA LEU A 29 -2.12 -5.39 -4.31
C LEU A 29 -2.08 -4.07 -3.53
N ALA A 30 -0.88 -3.53 -3.32
CA ALA A 30 -0.69 -2.17 -2.85
C ALA A 30 -0.44 -1.24 -4.05
N VAL A 31 -1.41 -0.37 -4.34
CA VAL A 31 -1.37 0.56 -5.47
C VAL A 31 -1.49 2.00 -5.00
N SER A 32 -0.72 2.90 -5.62
CA SER A 32 -0.85 4.34 -5.39
C SER A 32 -2.02 4.88 -6.19
N LEU A 33 -2.85 5.73 -5.59
CA LEU A 33 -3.88 6.47 -6.33
C LEU A 33 -3.27 7.45 -7.35
N ALA A 34 -1.98 7.75 -7.26
CA ALA A 34 -1.28 8.60 -8.22
C ALA A 34 -0.46 7.79 -9.24
N ASP A 35 -0.63 6.47 -9.32
CA ASP A 35 0.08 5.65 -10.31
C ASP A 35 -0.33 6.06 -11.73
N ASP A 36 0.63 6.43 -12.56
CA ASP A 36 0.41 6.92 -13.93
C ASP A 36 -0.13 5.84 -14.88
N ARG A 37 0.00 4.57 -14.49
CA ARG A 37 -0.58 3.44 -15.25
C ARG A 37 -2.09 3.34 -15.09
N LEU A 38 -2.67 4.01 -14.09
CA LEU A 38 -4.11 4.03 -13.84
C LEU A 38 -4.77 5.17 -14.60
N THR A 39 -5.79 4.83 -15.37
CA THR A 39 -6.73 5.80 -15.92
C THR A 39 -7.54 6.46 -14.81
N TRP A 40 -8.16 7.60 -15.11
CA TRP A 40 -9.01 8.31 -14.15
C TRP A 40 -10.12 7.42 -13.57
N PRO A 41 -10.87 6.62 -14.37
CA PRO A 41 -11.89 5.72 -13.81
C PRO A 41 -11.32 4.65 -12.88
N GLU A 42 -10.18 4.05 -13.21
CA GLU A 42 -9.56 3.01 -12.37
C GLU A 42 -9.09 3.59 -11.02
N ARG A 43 -8.50 4.79 -11.07
CA ARG A 43 -8.11 5.54 -9.87
C ARG A 43 -9.32 5.81 -8.97
N GLU A 44 -10.43 6.21 -9.57
CA GLU A 44 -11.65 6.53 -8.85
C GLU A 44 -12.29 5.27 -8.23
N LEU A 45 -12.29 4.15 -8.96
CA LEU A 45 -12.73 2.85 -8.44
C LEU A 45 -11.91 2.43 -7.21
N ILE A 46 -10.57 2.51 -7.30
CA ILE A 46 -9.69 2.17 -6.18
C ILE A 46 -9.92 3.12 -5.00
N ARG A 47 -10.13 4.41 -5.23
CA ARG A 47 -10.44 5.39 -4.19
C ARG A 47 -11.73 5.00 -3.45
N GLN A 48 -12.81 4.76 -4.19
CA GLN A 48 -14.11 4.39 -3.61
C GLN A 48 -14.04 3.05 -2.87
N LEU A 49 -13.33 2.06 -3.40
CA LEU A 49 -13.09 0.78 -2.70
C LEU A 49 -12.30 0.99 -1.41
N GLY A 50 -11.24 1.80 -1.46
CA GLY A 50 -10.44 2.14 -0.28
C GLY A 50 -11.27 2.85 0.79
N GLU A 51 -12.09 3.83 0.42
CA GLU A 51 -12.98 4.55 1.33
C GLU A 51 -14.05 3.64 1.92
N LYS A 52 -14.61 2.73 1.13
CA LYS A 52 -15.58 1.75 1.61
C LYS A 52 -14.97 0.77 2.61
N LEU A 53 -13.75 0.29 2.36
CA LEU A 53 -13.10 -0.73 3.18
C LEU A 53 -12.42 -0.17 4.43
N TYR A 54 -11.86 1.05 4.35
CA TYR A 54 -11.02 1.63 5.39
C TYR A 54 -11.50 2.99 5.91
N GLY A 55 -12.63 3.49 5.39
CA GLY A 55 -13.15 4.81 5.72
C GLY A 55 -12.47 5.93 4.93
N ASP A 56 -13.03 7.12 5.06
CA ASP A 56 -12.52 8.32 4.40
C ASP A 56 -11.14 8.70 4.97
N ARG A 57 -10.14 8.90 4.09
CA ARG A 57 -8.78 9.28 4.50
C ARG A 57 -8.72 10.59 5.27
N SER A 58 -9.68 11.50 5.05
CA SER A 58 -9.76 12.78 5.75
C SER A 58 -10.17 12.56 7.21
N GLN A 59 -11.06 11.59 7.47
CA GLN A 59 -11.48 11.20 8.83
C GLN A 59 -10.37 10.47 9.60
N ALA A 60 -9.55 9.67 8.90
CA ALA A 60 -8.42 8.97 9.51
C ALA A 60 -7.31 9.90 10.04
N LYS A 61 -7.23 11.14 9.52
CA LYS A 61 -6.28 12.16 10.01
C LYS A 61 -6.71 12.77 11.35
N GLU A 62 -8.01 12.80 11.63
CA GLU A 62 -8.57 13.41 12.84
C GLU A 62 -8.50 12.46 14.04
N GLN A 63 -8.59 11.15 13.83
CA GLN A 63 -8.45 10.13 14.89
C GLN A 63 -7.02 9.95 15.43
N ARG A 64 -6.02 10.65 14.85
CA ARG A 64 -4.62 10.63 15.31
C ARG A 64 -4.19 11.94 16.02
N ARG A 65 -5.12 12.86 16.28
CA ARG A 65 -4.84 14.14 16.97
C ARG A 65 -5.29 14.15 18.41
#